data_AF-A0A455UHV4-F1
#
_entry.id   AF-A0A455UHV4-F1
#
_cell.length_a   1.000
_cell.length_b   1.000
_cell.length_c   1.000
_cell.angle_alpha   90.00
_cell.angle_beta   90.00
_cell.angle_gamma   90.00
#
_symmetry.space_group_name_H-M   'P 1'
#
loop_
_entity.id
_entity.type
_entity.pdbx_description
1 polymer ?
#
loop_
_entity_poly.entity_id
_entity_poly.type
_entity_poly.pdbx_seq_one_letter_code
_entity_poly.pdbx_strand_id
1 'polypeptide(L)' 'MLMGLAPDWRGKGLGRSLLNKALELAQQSGALDVVLAVDDVNLPAKRLYQQAGFVRYAQQHLLAWKGGGARDEALR' A
#
# COMPACT_ATOMS: atom_id res chain seq x y z
N MET A 1 5.11 5.44 -0.44
CA MET A 1 4.40 5.66 0.85
C MET A 1 3.89 4.31 1.35
N LEU A 2 4.08 4.00 2.64
CA LEU A 2 3.45 2.85 3.30
C LEU A 2 2.24 3.35 4.09
N MET A 3 1.11 2.66 3.96
CA MET A 3 -0.14 3.06 4.58
C MET A 3 -0.93 1.81 4.99
N GLY A 4 -1.48 1.82 6.21
CA GLY A 4 -2.30 0.73 6.71
C GLY A 4 -3.15 1.16 7.89
N LEU A 5 -4.25 0.45 8.09
CA LEU A 5 -5.09 0.56 9.28
C LEU A 5 -5.01 -0.76 10.06
N ALA A 6 -4.98 -0.65 11.39
CA ALA A 6 -5.23 -1.77 12.27
C ALA A 6 -6.59 -2.43 11.90
N PRO A 7 -6.73 -3.76 12.02
CA PRO A 7 -7.93 -4.48 11.58
C PRO A 7 -9.25 -3.85 12.04
N ASP A 8 -9.34 -3.46 13.31
CA ASP A 8 -10.55 -2.92 13.95
C ASP A 8 -11.00 -1.55 13.39
N TRP A 9 -10.11 -0.87 12.69
CA TRP A 9 -10.35 0.47 12.13
C TRP A 9 -10.67 0.44 10.63
N ARG A 10 -10.69 -0.75 10.00
CA ARG A 10 -10.99 -0.93 8.58
C ARG A 10 -12.49 -0.83 8.31
N GLY A 11 -12.86 -0.58 7.05
CA GLY A 11 -14.27 -0.48 6.62
C GLY A 11 -15.00 0.79 7.08
N LYS A 12 -14.35 1.69 7.82
CA LYS A 12 -14.93 2.92 8.38
C LYS A 12 -14.63 4.18 7.57
N GLY A 13 -14.14 4.06 6.34
CA GLY A 13 -13.75 5.21 5.49
C GLY A 13 -12.46 5.94 5.94
N LEU A 14 -11.79 5.50 7.01
CA LEU A 14 -10.58 6.15 7.54
C LEU A 14 -9.40 6.09 6.57
N GLY A 15 -9.31 5.03 5.74
CA GLY A 15 -8.27 4.93 4.72
C GLY A 15 -8.38 6.04 3.68
N ARG A 16 -9.61 6.44 3.32
CA ARG A 16 -9.84 7.59 2.43
C ARG A 16 -9.41 8.90 3.08
N SER A 17 -9.76 9.08 4.35
CA SER A 17 -9.42 10.30 5.08
C SER A 17 -7.90 10.48 5.20
N LEU A 18 -7.19 9.42 5.57
CA LEU A 18 -5.72 9.43 5.65
C LEU A 18 -5.07 9.70 4.29
N LEU A 19 -5.54 9.04 3.22
CA LEU A 19 -4.99 9.22 1.88
C LEU A 19 -5.19 10.66 1.39
N ASN A 20 -6.38 11.22 1.58
CA ASN A 20 -6.67 12.59 1.20
C ASN A 20 -5.77 13.57 1.95
N LYS A 21 -5.55 13.36 3.26
CA LYS A 21 -4.65 14.22 4.03
C LYS A 21 -3.21 14.13 3.53
N ALA A 22 -2.76 12.94 3.17
CA ALA A 22 -1.43 12.73 2.61
C ALA A 22 -1.25 13.43 1.24
N LEU A 23 -2.26 13.37 0.37
CA LEU A 23 -2.27 14.08 -0.91
C LEU A 23 -2.29 15.61 -0.74
N GLU A 24 -3.07 16.11 0.20
CA GLU A 24 -3.10 17.54 0.55
C GLU A 24 -1.71 18.03 0.98
N LEU A 25 -1.03 17.27 1.87
CA LEU A 25 0.33 17.59 2.30
C LEU A 25 1.34 17.54 1.15
N ALA A 26 1.22 16.54 0.27
CA ALA A 26 2.08 16.45 -0.92
C ALA A 26 1.89 17.69 -1.82
N GLN A 27 0.64 18.10 -2.07
CA GLN A 27 0.35 19.29 -2.86
C GLN A 27 0.91 20.57 -2.21
N GLN A 28 0.74 20.73 -0.89
CA GLN A 28 1.27 21.87 -0.14
C GLN A 28 2.81 21.93 -0.19
N SER A 29 3.47 20.79 -0.30
CA SER A 29 4.93 20.71 -0.46
C SER A 29 5.43 21.01 -1.88
N GLY A 30 4.52 21.27 -2.83
CA GLY A 30 4.88 21.46 -4.24
C GLY A 30 5.23 20.17 -4.98
N ALA A 31 4.79 19.01 -4.48
CA ALA A 31 5.01 17.74 -5.17
C ALA A 31 4.28 17.74 -6.52
N LEU A 32 4.99 17.36 -7.57
CA LEU A 32 4.42 17.24 -8.92
C LEU A 32 3.66 15.91 -9.08
N ASP A 33 4.18 14.85 -8.46
CA ASP A 33 3.65 13.50 -8.57
C ASP A 33 3.66 12.76 -7.24
N VAL A 34 2.69 11.86 -7.05
CA VAL A 34 2.65 10.89 -5.94
C VAL A 34 2.54 9.50 -6.52
N VAL A 35 3.53 8.65 -6.23
CA VAL A 35 3.57 7.25 -6.68
C VAL A 35 3.51 6.31 -5.48
N LEU A 36 2.79 5.21 -5.63
CA LEU A 36 2.71 4.13 -4.66
C LEU A 36 2.81 2.78 -5.36
N ALA A 37 3.29 1.79 -4.61
CA ALA A 37 3.20 0.38 -4.97
C ALA A 37 2.11 -0.28 -4.11
N VAL A 38 1.37 -1.20 -4.71
CA VAL A 38 0.34 -1.98 -4.03
C VAL A 38 0.39 -3.41 -4.55
N ASP A 39 0.30 -4.38 -3.66
CA ASP A 39 0.20 -5.79 -4.05
C ASP A 39 -1.06 -6.02 -4.88
N ASP A 40 -0.94 -6.83 -5.92
CA ASP A 40 -2.05 -7.05 -6.86
C ASP A 40 -3.28 -7.69 -6.20
N VAL A 41 -3.04 -8.50 -5.15
CA VAL A 41 -4.06 -9.15 -4.33
C VAL A 41 -4.73 -8.21 -3.33
N ASN A 42 -4.20 -7.02 -3.09
CA ASN A 42 -4.76 -6.04 -2.14
C ASN A 42 -5.87 -5.21 -2.81
N LEU A 43 -6.96 -5.89 -3.17
CA LEU A 43 -8.12 -5.29 -3.84
C LEU A 43 -8.72 -4.09 -3.09
N PRO A 44 -8.84 -4.09 -1.73
CA PRO A 44 -9.34 -2.93 -1.01
C PRO A 44 -8.48 -1.67 -1.22
N ALA A 45 -7.15 -1.82 -1.16
CA ALA A 45 -6.24 -0.70 -1.39
C ALA A 45 -6.27 -0.22 -2.85
N LYS A 46 -6.29 -1.15 -3.82
CA LYS A 46 -6.42 -0.80 -5.26
C LYS A 46 -7.66 0.03 -5.52
N ARG A 47 -8.82 -0.38 -5.01
CA ARG A 47 -10.07 0.38 -5.14
C ARG A 47 -9.97 1.77 -4.50
N LEU A 48 -9.41 1.86 -3.30
CA LEU A 48 -9.20 3.13 -2.61
C LEU A 48 -8.34 4.10 -3.43
N TYR A 49 -7.23 3.64 -3.98
CA TYR A 49 -6.32 4.46 -4.79
C TYR A 49 -6.97 4.87 -6.12
N GLN A 50 -7.66 3.95 -6.80
CA GLN A 50 -8.40 4.26 -8.03
C GLN A 50 -9.48 5.31 -7.80
N GLN A 51 -10.24 5.21 -6.70
CA GLN A 51 -11.21 6.23 -6.29
C GLN A 51 -10.55 7.57 -5.92
N ALA A 52 -9.25 7.58 -5.61
CA ALA A 52 -8.47 8.79 -5.36
C ALA A 52 -7.86 9.38 -6.63
N GLY A 53 -8.12 8.79 -7.80
CA GLY A 53 -7.59 9.26 -9.09
C GLY A 53 -6.22 8.69 -9.44
N PHE A 54 -5.67 7.76 -8.64
CA PHE A 54 -4.46 7.06 -9.04
C PHE A 54 -4.75 6.13 -10.23
N VAL A 55 -3.82 6.12 -11.18
CA VAL A 55 -3.83 5.23 -12.34
C VAL A 55 -2.69 4.23 -12.25
N ARG A 56 -2.85 3.07 -12.88
CA ARG A 56 -1.79 2.06 -12.95
C ARG A 56 -0.65 2.62 -13.81
N TYR A 57 0.53 2.77 -13.22
CA TYR A 57 1.73 3.28 -13.90
C TYR A 57 2.68 2.17 -14.34
N ALA A 58 2.93 1.18 -13.47
CA ALA A 58 3.84 0.05 -13.76
C ALA A 58 3.45 -1.21 -12.97
N GLN A 59 4.04 -2.34 -13.34
CA GLN A 59 4.03 -3.59 -12.57
C GLN A 59 5.45 -4.15 -12.50
N GLN A 60 5.80 -4.71 -11.35
CA GLN A 60 7.13 -5.24 -11.07
C GLN A 60 7.02 -6.56 -10.30
N HIS A 61 8.04 -7.41 -10.42
CA HIS A 61 8.19 -8.61 -9.60
C HIS A 61 9.12 -8.29 -8.42
N LEU A 62 8.63 -8.46 -7.19
CA LEU A 62 9.44 -8.29 -6.00
C LEU A 62 10.27 -9.56 -5.77
N LEU A 63 11.60 -9.41 -5.80
CA LEU A 63 12.52 -10.48 -5.42
C LEU A 63 12.92 -10.28 -3.96
N ALA A 64 12.90 -11.34 -3.17
CA ALA A 64 13.37 -11.32 -1.79
C ALA A 64 14.39 -12.44 -1.60
N TRP A 65 15.56 -12.08 -1.08
CA TRP A 65 16.48 -13.06 -0.53
C TRP A 65 16.20 -13.20 0.96
N LYS A 66 15.88 -14.42 1.38
CA LYS A 66 15.84 -14.80 2.79
C LYS A 66 17.10 -15.61 3.05
N GLY A 67 18.09 -14.98 3.68
CA GLY A 67 19.29 -15.69 4.13
C GLY A 67 18.89 -16.90 4.98
N GLY A 68 19.51 -18.05 4.69
CA GLY A 68 19.11 -19.36 5.19
C GLY A 68 18.77 -19.39 6.68
N GLY A 69 17.47 -19.41 6.96
CA GLY A 69 16.88 -19.93 8.18
C GLY A 69 16.24 -21.29 7.89
N ALA A 70 17.05 -22.23 7.40
CA ALA A 70 16.73 -23.65 7.56
C ALA A 70 17.41 -24.11 8.84
N ARG A 71 16.68 -24.04 9.96
CA ARG A 71 16.74 -25.07 10.99
C ARG A 71 15.31 -25.46 11.30
N ASP A 72 14.97 -26.64 10.79
CA ASP A 72 14.07 -27.64 11.36
C ASP A 72 12.87 -27.16 12.19
N GLU A 73 11.69 -27.27 11.58
CA GLU A 73 10.53 -27.94 12.17
C GLU A 73 9.83 -28.65 10.99
N ALA A 74 10.35 -29.80 10.56
CA ALA A 74 9.96 -31.13 11.04
C ALA A 74 8.45 -31.39 10.92
N LEU A 75 8.12 -32.21 9.92
CA LEU A 75 7.20 -33.34 10.06
C LEU A 75 6.56 -33.46 11.46
N ARG A 76 5.35 -32.93 11.63
CA ARG A 76 4.28 -33.49 12.47
C ARG A 76 2.93 -33.12 11.86
#